data_AF-A0A5J4WT84-F1
#
_entry.id   AF-A0A5J4WT84-F1
#
_cell.length_a   1.000
_cell.length_b   1.000
_cell.length_c   1.000
_cell.angle_alpha   90.00
_cell.angle_beta   90.00
_cell.angle_gamma   90.00
#
_symmetry.space_group_name_H-M   'P 1'
#
loop_
_entity.id
_entity.type
_entity.pdbx_description
1 polymer ?
#
loop_
_entity_poly.entity_id
_entity_poly.type
_entity_poly.pdbx_seq_one_letter_code
_entity_poly.pdbx_strand_id
1 'polypeptide(L)'
;SVSQNDIRDGLIKFHQRLIEVHDESEQYYSVVLIALFILSIFGSLIGFLVFIIPTRLTLFEVHMATVKMNEISPESTNIARMFDDDDEDDDKLGNDEDEQGKQRTIKHYDMKFTGEWKSEYSCTMNRLDEAHKSILKSTKKLVRSTTALLNAIEQQKFGKKLKMKNNYPDRRTSLQKKERRESIISSSLSSYQQEDNQDSQYSIKSLMKEVYLNLKSFTIFVFWTLSDEEELMIQAKIPKMHSQDHGFKHSTMMRELMEYIMKAAESLGWKESNDNNEEVLSDLSGIYQQINNKLQRILDEQQLLKQLKSSVLHKNVQSIAHKISSWSVDHLGGADRDIGLVLSSYLPRDQQSEADAPAFKVQKEVILQLHTTNQYQIPLKIPLSLENHLNGDNANMREKEIFMKLKQFLNFT
;
A
#
# COMPACT_ATOMS: atom_id res chain seq x y z
N SER A 1 0.64 57.82 86.96
CA SER A 1 -0.18 57.10 85.97
C SER A 1 0.27 57.55 84.58
N VAL A 2 1.08 56.73 83.89
CA VAL A 2 1.28 56.93 82.44
C VAL A 2 -0.12 56.83 81.83
N SER A 3 -0.53 57.91 81.17
CA SER A 3 -1.89 58.09 80.68
C SER A 3 -2.13 57.03 79.59
N GLN A 4 -3.24 56.29 79.66
CA GLN A 4 -3.64 55.33 78.62
C GLN A 4 -3.64 55.96 77.21
N ASN A 5 -3.76 57.28 77.13
CA ASN A 5 -3.70 58.02 75.87
C ASN A 5 -2.29 58.01 75.26
N ASP A 6 -1.21 58.01 76.05
CA ASP A 6 0.17 58.00 75.53
C ASP A 6 0.49 56.67 74.82
N ILE A 7 -0.03 55.56 75.36
CA ILE A 7 0.11 54.23 74.76
C ILE A 7 -0.68 54.14 73.46
N ARG A 8 -1.90 54.68 73.44
CA ARG A 8 -2.76 54.70 72.25
C ARG A 8 -2.13 55.53 71.13
N ASP A 9 -1.60 56.70 71.45
CA ASP A 9 -0.96 57.59 70.48
C ASP A 9 0.35 56.98 69.95
N GLY A 10 1.12 56.31 70.82
CA GLY A 10 2.29 55.54 70.41
C GLY A 10 1.96 54.40 69.44
N LEU A 11 0.89 53.65 69.70
CA LEU A 11 0.41 52.57 68.83
C LEU A 11 -0.06 53.11 67.47
N ILE A 12 -0.77 54.24 67.44
CA ILE A 12 -1.22 54.86 66.19
C ILE A 12 -0.01 55.30 65.35
N LYS A 13 0.98 55.96 65.96
CA LYS A 13 2.22 56.37 65.27
C LYS A 13 3.02 55.18 64.75
N PHE A 14 3.12 54.11 65.53
CA PHE A 14 3.79 52.88 65.12
C PHE A 14 3.07 52.20 63.94
N HIS A 15 1.75 52.11 64.00
CA HIS A 15 0.95 51.53 62.92
C HIS A 15 1.05 52.36 61.64
N GLN A 16 0.97 53.69 61.74
CA GLN A 16 1.15 54.58 60.60
C GLN A 16 2.54 54.43 59.98
N ARG A 17 3.60 54.31 60.81
CA ARG A 17 4.95 54.07 60.30
C ARG A 17 5.10 52.72 59.60
N LEU A 18 4.41 51.68 60.10
CA LEU A 18 4.39 50.37 59.42
C LEU A 18 3.71 50.44 58.05
N ILE A 19 2.60 51.19 57.94
CA ILE A 19 1.92 51.40 56.65
C ILE A 19 2.85 52.16 55.70
N GLU A 20 3.48 53.25 56.14
CA GLU A 20 4.42 54.02 55.32
C GLU A 20 5.57 53.14 54.79
N VAL A 21 6.18 52.31 55.65
CA VAL A 21 7.26 51.39 55.24
C VAL A 21 6.74 50.32 54.27
N HIS A 22 5.51 49.85 54.46
CA HIS A 22 4.89 48.88 53.55
C HIS A 22 4.65 49.50 52.17
N ASP A 23 4.06 50.69 52.11
CA ASP A 23 3.78 51.42 50.88
C ASP A 23 5.06 51.76 50.12
N GLU A 24 6.12 52.22 50.82
CA GLU A 24 7.44 52.45 50.24
C GLU A 24 8.04 51.16 49.64
N SER A 25 7.89 50.03 50.34
CA SER A 25 8.39 48.74 49.87
C SER A 25 7.59 48.22 48.66
N GLU A 26 6.27 48.38 48.66
CA GLU A 26 5.39 47.96 47.57
C GLU A 26 5.70 48.76 46.30
N GLN A 27 5.89 50.07 46.43
CA GLN A 27 6.30 50.92 45.33
C GLN A 27 7.66 50.49 44.75
N TYR A 28 8.64 50.18 45.61
CA TYR A 28 9.94 49.67 45.18
C TYR A 28 9.83 48.36 44.39
N TYR A 29 9.11 47.37 44.90
CA TYR A 29 8.93 46.08 44.23
C TYR A 29 8.16 46.22 42.90
N SER A 30 7.16 47.09 42.85
CA SER A 30 6.41 47.38 41.62
C SER A 30 7.34 47.94 40.53
N VAL A 31 8.21 48.90 40.86
CA VAL A 31 9.19 49.45 39.92
C VAL A 31 10.17 48.37 39.43
N VAL A 32 10.67 47.51 40.33
CA VAL A 32 11.57 46.42 39.97
C VAL A 32 10.88 45.40 39.05
N LEU A 33 9.63 45.03 39.32
CA LEU A 33 8.85 44.12 38.48
C LEU A 33 8.60 44.69 37.09
N ILE A 34 8.25 45.97 36.99
CA ILE A 34 8.08 46.65 35.70
C ILE A 34 9.40 46.64 34.91
N ALA A 35 10.54 46.91 35.57
CA ALA A 35 11.85 46.86 34.93
C ALA A 35 12.22 45.46 34.40
N LEU A 36 11.98 44.42 35.20
CA LEU A 36 12.20 43.03 34.79
C LEU A 36 11.29 42.60 33.63
N PHE A 37 10.02 43.04 33.66
CA PHE A 37 9.07 42.78 32.58
C PHE A 37 9.53 43.40 31.26
N ILE A 38 9.94 44.67 31.29
CA ILE A 38 10.51 45.36 30.12
C ILE A 38 11.76 44.63 29.60
N LEU A 39 12.66 44.22 30.50
CA LEU A 39 13.85 43.46 30.13
C LEU A 39 13.50 42.12 29.47
N SER A 40 12.46 41.43 29.94
CA SER A 40 11.99 40.17 29.35
C SER A 40 11.43 40.34 27.93
N ILE A 41 10.73 41.46 27.68
CA ILE A 41 10.22 41.79 26.34
C ILE A 41 11.40 42.05 25.40
N PHE A 42 12.38 42.85 25.81
CA PHE A 42 13.57 43.11 25.00
C PHE A 42 14.38 41.83 24.75
N GLY A 43 14.58 40.99 25.77
CA GLY A 43 15.25 39.71 25.62
C GLY A 43 14.54 38.78 24.63
N SER A 44 13.22 38.72 24.69
CA SER A 44 12.41 37.92 23.76
C SER A 44 12.47 38.47 22.33
N LEU A 45 12.44 39.80 22.18
CA LEU A 45 12.51 40.47 20.88
C LEU A 45 13.89 40.32 20.25
N ILE A 46 14.96 40.46 21.02
CA ILE A 46 16.34 40.16 20.57
C ILE A 46 16.45 38.69 20.20
N GLY A 47 15.91 37.78 21.02
CA GLY A 47 15.92 36.34 20.73
C GLY A 47 15.24 36.02 19.39
N PHE A 48 14.10 36.64 19.15
CA PHE A 48 13.35 36.50 17.89
C PHE A 48 14.11 37.08 16.69
N LEU A 49 14.64 38.30 16.81
CA LEU A 49 15.34 38.97 15.71
C LEU A 49 16.69 38.34 15.38
N VAL A 50 17.46 37.90 16.38
CA VAL A 50 18.83 37.39 16.22
C VAL A 50 18.86 35.90 15.89
N PHE A 51 17.98 35.09 16.49
CA PHE A 51 18.03 33.65 16.29
C PHE A 51 16.95 33.18 15.32
N ILE A 52 15.69 33.58 15.50
CA ILE A 52 14.58 32.99 14.73
C ILE A 52 14.58 33.49 13.27
N ILE A 53 14.73 34.80 13.03
CA ILE A 53 14.71 35.33 11.66
C ILE A 53 15.87 34.78 10.81
N PRO A 54 17.15 34.84 11.24
CA PRO A 54 18.25 34.32 10.44
C PRO A 54 18.19 32.82 10.25
N THR A 55 17.72 32.07 11.26
CA THR A 55 17.52 30.62 11.14
C THR A 55 16.43 30.31 10.11
N ARG A 56 15.33 31.06 10.08
CA ARG A 56 14.30 30.87 9.04
C ARG A 56 14.82 31.20 7.65
N LEU A 57 15.61 32.26 7.50
CA LEU A 57 16.17 32.67 6.22
C LEU A 57 17.15 31.62 5.68
N THR A 58 18.05 31.13 6.54
CA THR A 58 18.99 30.06 6.16
C THR A 58 18.28 28.76 5.82
N LEU A 59 17.22 28.40 6.56
CA LEU A 59 16.44 27.19 6.28
C LEU A 59 15.66 27.31 4.96
N PHE A 60 15.17 28.51 4.62
CA PHE A 60 14.53 28.79 3.34
C PHE A 60 15.55 28.79 2.18
N GLU A 61 16.74 29.33 2.41
CA GLU A 61 17.84 29.31 1.43
C GLU A 61 18.33 27.89 1.17
N VAL A 62 18.49 27.07 2.21
CA VAL A 62 18.80 25.64 2.09
C VAL A 62 17.68 24.92 1.36
N HIS A 63 16.41 25.14 1.70
CA HIS A 63 15.28 24.53 0.98
C HIS A 63 15.28 24.91 -0.51
N MET A 64 15.47 26.19 -0.84
CA MET A 64 15.56 26.64 -2.24
C MET A 64 16.78 26.06 -2.96
N ALA A 65 17.93 25.94 -2.28
CA ALA A 65 19.11 25.29 -2.83
C ALA A 65 18.90 23.79 -3.05
N THR A 66 18.20 23.10 -2.13
CA THR A 66 17.81 21.69 -2.27
C THR A 66 16.83 21.48 -3.41
N VAL A 67 15.80 22.34 -3.55
CA VAL A 67 14.87 22.31 -4.69
C VAL A 67 15.63 22.51 -6.00
N LYS A 68 16.53 23.50 -6.06
CA LYS A 68 17.37 23.75 -7.24
C LYS A 68 18.36 22.61 -7.52
N MET A 69 18.86 21.93 -6.49
CA MET A 69 19.74 20.77 -6.65
C MET A 69 18.96 19.54 -7.14
N ASN A 70 17.70 19.38 -6.72
CA ASN A 70 16.77 18.40 -7.31
C ASN A 70 16.41 18.73 -8.77
N GLU A 71 16.45 20.00 -9.18
CA GLU A 71 16.29 20.39 -10.59
C GLU A 71 17.56 20.15 -11.43
N ILE A 72 18.76 20.17 -10.82
CA ILE A 72 20.06 20.01 -11.51
C ILE A 72 20.56 18.56 -11.50
N SER A 73 20.01 17.69 -10.64
CA SER A 73 20.18 16.23 -10.72
C SER A 73 18.93 15.59 -11.33
N PRO A 74 18.88 15.36 -12.66
CA PRO A 74 17.78 14.69 -13.30
C PRO A 74 17.90 13.17 -13.15
N GLU A 75 17.98 12.66 -11.91
CA GLU A 75 17.70 11.23 -11.66
C GLU A 75 16.27 10.97 -11.20
N SER A 76 15.45 12.01 -10.99
CA SER A 76 14.03 11.88 -10.60
C SER A 76 13.02 12.51 -11.58
N THR A 77 13.46 13.28 -12.57
CA THR A 77 12.56 13.94 -13.55
C THR A 77 12.30 13.17 -14.85
N ASN A 78 12.88 11.98 -15.03
CA ASN A 78 12.57 11.12 -16.18
C ASN A 78 11.34 10.22 -15.99
N ILE A 79 10.68 10.23 -14.83
CA ILE A 79 9.54 9.34 -14.58
C ILE A 79 8.20 9.99 -14.96
N ALA A 80 8.09 11.33 -14.87
CA ALA A 80 6.82 12.02 -15.09
C ALA A 80 6.46 12.26 -16.58
N ARG A 81 7.42 12.16 -17.52
CA ARG A 81 7.17 12.31 -18.96
C ARG A 81 7.21 11.01 -19.77
N MET A 82 7.46 9.87 -19.13
CA MET A 82 7.56 8.57 -19.82
C MET A 82 6.24 7.77 -19.82
N PHE A 83 5.13 8.37 -19.36
CA PHE A 83 3.86 7.67 -19.20
C PHE A 83 2.64 8.40 -19.77
N ASP A 84 2.86 9.46 -20.56
CA ASP A 84 1.82 10.16 -21.34
C ASP A 84 1.83 9.77 -22.83
N ASP A 85 2.51 8.67 -23.19
CA ASP A 85 2.25 8.02 -24.48
C ASP A 85 1.03 7.11 -24.31
N ASP A 86 -0.14 7.72 -24.47
CA ASP A 86 -1.37 7.09 -24.94
C ASP A 86 -1.12 6.47 -26.33
N ASP A 87 -0.42 5.34 -26.38
CA ASP A 87 -0.45 4.45 -27.53
C ASP A 87 -1.29 3.22 -27.18
N GLU A 88 -2.59 3.36 -27.44
CA GLU A 88 -3.46 2.25 -27.81
C GLU A 88 -2.90 1.57 -29.07
N ASP A 89 -1.85 0.76 -28.94
CA ASP A 89 -1.33 -0.06 -30.04
C ASP A 89 -0.91 -1.46 -29.54
N ASP A 90 -1.79 -2.10 -28.78
CA ASP A 90 -1.84 -3.56 -28.68
C ASP A 90 -2.78 -4.07 -29.79
N ASP A 91 -2.32 -4.03 -31.06
CA ASP A 91 -2.73 -4.95 -32.14
C ASP A 91 -2.11 -4.57 -33.50
N LYS A 92 -0.79 -4.74 -33.69
CA LYS A 92 -0.25 -5.04 -35.03
C LYS A 92 0.75 -6.18 -35.02
N LEU A 93 0.19 -7.34 -35.36
CA LEU A 93 0.83 -8.44 -36.07
C LEU A 93 1.64 -7.92 -37.27
N GLY A 94 2.90 -8.37 -37.34
CA GLY A 94 3.78 -8.26 -38.51
C GLY A 94 4.81 -9.38 -38.49
N ASN A 95 4.47 -10.49 -39.15
CA ASN A 95 5.34 -11.51 -39.75
C ASN A 95 6.46 -10.84 -40.61
N ASP A 96 7.64 -11.38 -40.92
CA ASP A 96 8.22 -12.72 -40.93
C ASP A 96 9.76 -12.62 -40.92
N GLU A 97 10.40 -13.71 -40.49
CA GLU A 97 11.76 -14.25 -40.77
C GLU A 97 13.01 -13.34 -40.89
N ASP A 98 14.06 -13.72 -40.14
CA ASP A 98 15.43 -13.65 -40.65
C ASP A 98 16.27 -14.85 -40.16
N GLU A 99 17.01 -15.42 -41.12
CA GLU A 99 17.74 -16.71 -41.14
C GLU A 99 19.00 -16.78 -40.27
N GLN A 100 19.06 -16.12 -39.11
CA GLN A 100 20.29 -16.12 -38.30
C GLN A 100 20.02 -16.43 -36.85
N GLY A 101 20.01 -17.73 -36.51
CA GLY A 101 20.61 -18.33 -35.30
C GLY A 101 20.48 -17.66 -33.92
N LYS A 102 19.63 -16.66 -33.72
CA LYS A 102 19.47 -15.98 -32.44
C LYS A 102 18.46 -16.73 -31.59
N GLN A 103 18.95 -17.34 -30.52
CA GLN A 103 18.14 -17.85 -29.42
C GLN A 103 17.16 -16.75 -29.00
N ARG A 104 15.85 -17.00 -29.21
CA ARG A 104 14.80 -16.15 -28.64
C ARG A 104 14.84 -16.32 -27.13
N THR A 105 15.37 -15.34 -26.43
CA THR A 105 15.38 -15.31 -24.96
C THR A 105 13.96 -15.09 -24.45
N ILE A 106 13.52 -15.96 -23.54
CA ILE A 106 12.24 -15.81 -22.84
C ILE A 106 12.29 -14.50 -22.05
N LYS A 107 11.28 -13.63 -22.18
CA LYS A 107 11.16 -12.43 -21.36
C LYS A 107 10.99 -12.87 -19.91
N HIS A 108 11.95 -12.53 -19.06
CA HIS A 108 11.89 -12.80 -17.64
C HIS A 108 11.49 -11.52 -16.92
N TYR A 109 10.40 -11.56 -16.16
CA TYR A 109 10.01 -10.47 -15.29
C TYR A 109 10.81 -10.57 -13.99
N ASP A 110 11.51 -9.49 -13.63
CA ASP A 110 12.25 -9.35 -12.37
C ASP A 110 11.76 -8.09 -11.64
N MET A 111 10.64 -8.22 -10.92
CA MET A 111 10.21 -7.18 -9.98
C MET A 111 10.89 -7.40 -8.64
N LYS A 112 11.57 -6.37 -8.15
CA LYS A 112 12.22 -6.36 -6.83
C LYS A 112 11.55 -5.35 -5.92
N PHE A 113 11.22 -5.79 -4.71
CA PHE A 113 10.85 -4.93 -3.60
C PHE A 113 11.94 -5.04 -2.53
N THR A 114 12.58 -3.93 -2.25
CA THR A 114 13.70 -3.81 -1.29
C THR A 114 13.25 -3.25 0.05
N GLY A 115 11.95 -2.98 0.24
CA GLY A 115 11.40 -2.56 1.52
C GLY A 115 11.52 -3.68 2.55
N GLU A 116 12.52 -3.58 3.41
CA GLU A 116 12.70 -4.45 4.56
C GLU A 116 12.54 -3.63 5.83
N TRP A 117 12.02 -4.26 6.90
CA TRP A 117 11.88 -3.57 8.17
C TRP A 117 13.25 -3.16 8.70
N LYS A 118 13.39 -1.88 9.06
CA LYS A 118 14.58 -1.34 9.69
C LYS A 118 14.24 -0.89 11.10
N SER A 119 15.21 -0.96 12.01
CA SER A 119 15.03 -0.50 13.39
C SER A 119 14.67 0.99 13.48
N GLU A 120 15.11 1.79 12.51
CA GLU A 120 14.78 3.22 12.40
C GLU A 120 13.29 3.51 12.14
N TYR A 121 12.52 2.52 11.67
CA TYR A 121 11.08 2.64 11.42
C TYR A 121 10.24 2.37 12.67
N SER A 122 10.84 1.91 13.76
CA SER A 122 10.09 1.59 14.97
C SER A 122 9.55 2.87 15.61
N CYS A 123 8.23 2.90 15.84
CA CYS A 123 7.57 3.96 16.58
C CYS A 123 7.41 3.61 18.07
N THR A 124 8.08 2.55 18.54
CA THR A 124 8.06 2.03 19.93
C THR A 124 6.73 1.48 20.42
N MET A 125 5.72 1.42 19.55
CA MET A 125 4.43 0.81 19.83
C MET A 125 4.28 -0.48 19.01
N ASN A 126 4.41 -1.63 19.68
CA ASN A 126 4.44 -2.95 19.03
C ASN A 126 3.25 -3.21 18.09
N ARG A 127 2.04 -2.78 18.47
CA ARG A 127 0.83 -2.86 17.64
C ARG A 127 1.02 -2.22 16.26
N LEU A 128 1.55 -1.00 16.21
CA LEU A 128 1.77 -0.27 14.96
C LEU A 128 3.00 -0.80 14.22
N ASP A 129 4.09 -1.09 14.94
CA ASP A 129 5.30 -1.68 14.36
C ASP A 129 5.01 -2.99 13.62
N GLU A 130 4.21 -3.89 14.21
CA GLU A 130 3.84 -5.15 13.55
C GLU A 130 2.85 -4.93 12.38
N ALA A 131 1.95 -3.96 12.49
CA ALA A 131 1.07 -3.59 11.39
C ALA A 131 1.86 -3.03 10.19
N HIS A 132 2.84 -2.15 10.43
CA HIS A 132 3.76 -1.62 9.42
C HIS A 132 4.63 -2.70 8.78
N LYS A 133 5.19 -3.62 9.59
CA LYS A 133 5.88 -4.81 9.08
C LYS A 133 4.98 -5.64 8.16
N SER A 134 3.69 -5.70 8.46
CA SER A 134 2.73 -6.48 7.67
C SER A 134 2.38 -5.81 6.34
N ILE A 135 2.36 -4.48 6.27
CA ILE A 135 2.32 -3.76 4.99
C ILE A 135 3.53 -4.16 4.15
N LEU A 136 4.77 -4.04 4.67
CA LEU A 136 5.99 -4.41 3.93
C LEU A 136 5.99 -5.89 3.49
N LYS A 137 5.62 -6.80 4.39
CA LYS A 137 5.55 -8.25 4.11
C LYS A 137 4.49 -8.55 3.04
N SER A 138 3.32 -7.93 3.09
CA SER A 138 2.24 -8.15 2.11
C SER A 138 2.60 -7.59 0.74
N THR A 139 3.26 -6.42 0.66
CA THR A 139 3.82 -5.90 -0.59
C THR A 139 4.87 -6.85 -1.18
N LYS A 140 5.79 -7.38 -0.36
CA LYS A 140 6.79 -8.37 -0.80
C LYS A 140 6.15 -9.64 -1.36
N LYS A 141 5.08 -10.14 -0.71
CA LYS A 141 4.30 -11.29 -1.20
C LYS A 141 3.61 -10.99 -2.53
N LEU A 142 2.93 -9.85 -2.63
CA LEU A 142 2.26 -9.41 -3.86
C LEU A 142 3.22 -9.34 -5.05
N VAL A 143 4.40 -8.74 -4.85
CA VAL A 143 5.43 -8.66 -5.89
C VAL A 143 5.90 -10.05 -6.31
N ARG A 144 6.20 -10.93 -5.34
CA ARG A 144 6.66 -12.30 -5.63
C ARG A 144 5.62 -13.13 -6.38
N SER A 145 4.36 -13.14 -5.91
CA SER A 145 3.29 -13.90 -6.57
C SER A 145 3.01 -13.36 -7.97
N THR A 146 3.09 -12.04 -8.16
CA THR A 146 2.89 -11.44 -9.49
C THR A 146 4.04 -11.78 -10.43
N THR A 147 5.29 -11.73 -9.97
CA THR A 147 6.46 -12.17 -10.75
C THR A 147 6.33 -13.63 -11.15
N ALA A 148 5.92 -14.50 -10.22
CA ALA A 148 5.71 -15.92 -10.51
C ALA A 148 4.61 -16.14 -11.57
N LEU A 149 3.47 -15.46 -11.44
CA LEU A 149 2.38 -15.50 -12.41
C LEU A 149 2.85 -15.07 -13.81
N LEU A 150 3.48 -13.91 -13.91
CA LEU A 150 3.92 -13.35 -15.19
C LEU A 150 4.97 -14.23 -15.87
N ASN A 151 5.91 -14.78 -15.11
CA ASN A 151 6.89 -15.72 -15.65
C ASN A 151 6.25 -17.04 -16.11
N ALA A 152 5.27 -17.58 -15.38
CA ALA A 152 4.53 -18.76 -15.78
C ALA A 152 3.77 -18.54 -17.11
N ILE A 153 3.18 -17.36 -17.29
CA ILE A 153 2.48 -16.98 -18.53
C ILE A 153 3.44 -16.90 -19.71
N GLU A 154 4.61 -16.27 -19.55
CA GLU A 154 5.60 -16.19 -20.62
C GLU A 154 6.15 -17.58 -21.00
N GLN A 155 6.40 -18.44 -20.02
CA GLN A 155 6.79 -19.83 -20.28
C GLN A 155 5.71 -20.58 -21.07
N GLN A 156 4.43 -20.40 -20.73
CA GLN A 156 3.33 -21.03 -21.45
C GLN A 156 3.21 -20.50 -22.90
N LYS A 157 3.35 -19.18 -23.11
CA LYS A 157 3.35 -18.55 -24.43
C LYS A 157 4.50 -19.07 -25.30
N PHE A 158 5.70 -19.20 -24.72
CA PHE A 158 6.89 -19.67 -25.43
C PHE A 158 6.79 -21.17 -25.77
N GLY A 159 6.31 -22.01 -24.84
CA GLY A 159 6.09 -23.44 -25.07
C GLY A 159 5.09 -23.72 -26.19
N LYS A 160 4.00 -22.94 -26.29
CA LYS A 160 3.03 -23.03 -27.40
C LYS A 160 3.66 -22.67 -28.75
N LYS A 161 4.50 -21.61 -28.80
CA LYS A 161 5.21 -21.20 -30.03
C LYS A 161 6.20 -22.25 -30.54
N LEU A 162 6.93 -22.92 -29.64
CA LEU A 162 7.83 -24.04 -29.98
C LEU A 162 7.09 -25.26 -30.54
N LYS A 163 5.97 -25.64 -29.91
CA LYS A 163 5.14 -26.78 -30.39
C LYS A 163 4.52 -26.50 -31.76
N MET A 164 4.11 -25.26 -32.05
CA MET A 164 3.61 -24.87 -33.38
C MET A 164 4.70 -24.89 -34.47
N LYS A 165 5.94 -24.49 -34.15
CA LYS A 165 7.04 -24.51 -35.12
C LYS A 165 7.48 -25.93 -35.51
N ASN A 166 7.39 -26.89 -34.60
CA ASN A 166 7.74 -28.29 -34.86
C ASN A 166 6.64 -29.10 -35.58
N ASN A 167 5.43 -28.55 -35.72
CA ASN A 167 4.29 -29.21 -36.38
C ASN A 167 4.08 -28.78 -37.83
N TYR A 168 4.99 -27.97 -38.40
CA TYR A 168 5.04 -27.83 -39.85
C TYR A 168 5.59 -29.13 -40.46
N PRO A 169 4.83 -29.83 -41.31
CA PRO A 169 5.36 -30.99 -42.00
C PRO A 169 6.46 -30.50 -42.93
N ASP A 170 7.71 -30.84 -42.61
CA ASP A 170 8.84 -30.60 -43.48
C ASP A 170 8.54 -31.20 -44.86
N ARG A 171 8.34 -30.32 -45.85
CA ARG A 171 7.88 -30.66 -47.21
C ARG A 171 8.91 -31.53 -47.96
N ARG A 172 10.06 -31.82 -47.36
CA ARG A 172 11.10 -32.72 -47.87
C ARG A 172 10.91 -34.21 -47.51
N THR A 173 10.05 -34.58 -46.57
CA THR A 173 9.83 -36.01 -46.23
C THR A 173 8.65 -36.67 -46.96
N SER A 174 7.92 -35.94 -47.80
CA SER A 174 6.78 -36.47 -48.58
C SER A 174 7.18 -37.32 -49.80
N LEU A 175 8.47 -37.46 -50.11
CA LEU A 175 8.96 -38.25 -51.25
C LEU A 175 9.59 -39.61 -50.89
N GLN A 176 9.74 -39.94 -49.60
CA GLN A 176 10.26 -41.26 -49.17
C GLN A 176 9.24 -42.15 -48.44
N LYS A 177 7.99 -41.69 -48.29
CA LYS A 177 6.92 -42.43 -47.59
C LYS A 177 5.83 -43.02 -48.48
N LYS A 178 6.17 -43.33 -49.75
CA LYS A 178 5.26 -43.99 -50.71
C LYS A 178 5.57 -45.46 -51.00
N GLU A 179 6.45 -46.11 -50.23
CA GLU A 179 6.80 -47.55 -50.41
C GLU A 179 6.68 -48.41 -49.14
N ARG A 180 5.93 -47.97 -48.12
CA ARG A 180 5.59 -48.83 -46.96
C ARG A 180 4.13 -48.71 -46.56
N ARG A 181 3.23 -48.90 -47.53
CA ARG A 181 1.83 -49.22 -47.28
C ARG A 181 1.57 -50.63 -47.80
N GLU A 182 1.94 -51.62 -47.00
CA GLU A 182 1.36 -52.97 -46.99
C GLU A 182 2.01 -53.78 -45.87
N SER A 183 1.55 -53.53 -44.64
CA SER A 183 1.47 -54.50 -43.54
C SER A 183 1.12 -53.75 -42.26
N ILE A 184 0.27 -54.38 -41.44
CA ILE A 184 -0.16 -53.96 -40.10
C ILE A 184 -1.37 -53.00 -40.10
N ILE A 185 -2.48 -53.54 -40.63
CA ILE A 185 -3.81 -53.37 -40.05
C ILE A 185 -3.84 -54.26 -38.80
N SER A 186 -3.26 -53.83 -37.67
CA SER A 186 -3.42 -54.43 -36.34
C SER A 186 -2.64 -53.67 -35.24
N SER A 187 -2.79 -52.34 -35.15
CA SER A 187 -2.33 -51.59 -33.97
C SER A 187 -3.06 -50.27 -33.78
N SER A 188 -4.32 -50.18 -34.20
CA SER A 188 -5.19 -49.02 -33.97
C SER A 188 -5.80 -49.07 -32.56
N LEU A 189 -4.95 -49.08 -31.51
CA LEU A 189 -5.39 -48.84 -30.13
C LEU A 189 -4.19 -48.63 -29.18
N SER A 190 -3.40 -47.57 -29.34
CA SER A 190 -2.43 -47.13 -28.31
C SER A 190 -1.88 -45.71 -28.58
N SER A 191 -2.75 -44.76 -28.89
CA SER A 191 -2.38 -43.35 -29.04
C SER A 191 -3.38 -42.46 -28.30
N TYR A 192 -3.35 -42.57 -26.98
CA TYR A 192 -3.82 -41.54 -26.05
C TYR A 192 -2.72 -41.33 -25.01
N GLN A 193 -1.62 -40.70 -25.43
CA GLN A 193 -0.77 -39.94 -24.53
C GLN A 193 -1.00 -38.46 -24.88
N GLN A 194 -2.05 -37.93 -24.26
CA GLN A 194 -2.42 -36.51 -24.31
C GLN A 194 -2.71 -36.07 -22.87
N GLU A 195 -1.70 -36.12 -21.99
CA GLU A 195 -1.84 -35.67 -20.58
C GLU A 195 -0.98 -34.44 -20.20
N ASP A 196 -0.02 -34.00 -21.02
CA ASP A 196 0.96 -32.99 -20.56
C ASP A 196 0.57 -31.50 -20.67
N ASN A 197 -0.70 -31.16 -20.90
CA ASN A 197 -1.11 -29.74 -21.00
C ASN A 197 -2.07 -29.27 -19.89
N GLN A 198 -2.74 -30.19 -19.17
CA GLN A 198 -3.68 -29.80 -18.11
C GLN A 198 -2.95 -29.32 -16.84
N ASP A 199 -1.86 -29.96 -16.41
CA ASP A 199 -1.12 -29.57 -15.20
C ASP A 199 -0.58 -28.14 -15.22
N SER A 200 -0.19 -27.63 -16.41
CA SER A 200 0.31 -26.26 -16.54
C SER A 200 -0.78 -25.17 -16.40
N GLN A 201 -2.03 -25.47 -16.77
CA GLN A 201 -3.14 -24.52 -16.70
C GLN A 201 -3.71 -24.39 -15.29
N TYR A 202 -3.80 -25.51 -14.55
CA TYR A 202 -4.20 -25.49 -13.13
C TYR A 202 -3.23 -24.66 -12.28
N SER A 203 -1.95 -24.60 -12.65
CA SER A 203 -0.96 -23.72 -12.01
C SER A 203 -1.25 -22.22 -12.20
N ILE A 204 -1.61 -21.77 -13.41
CA ILE A 204 -1.82 -20.33 -13.68
C ILE A 204 -3.07 -19.81 -12.97
N LYS A 205 -4.18 -20.55 -12.99
CA LYS A 205 -5.39 -20.14 -12.26
C LYS A 205 -5.11 -20.02 -10.76
N SER A 206 -4.38 -20.97 -10.19
CA SER A 206 -3.95 -20.93 -8.79
C SER A 206 -3.08 -19.70 -8.50
N LEU A 207 -2.12 -19.39 -9.39
CA LEU A 207 -1.28 -18.19 -9.26
C LEU A 207 -2.08 -16.89 -9.38
N MET A 208 -3.08 -16.82 -10.26
CA MET A 208 -3.98 -15.67 -10.34
C MET A 208 -4.78 -15.49 -9.04
N LYS A 209 -5.32 -16.57 -8.48
CA LYS A 209 -5.99 -16.55 -7.17
C LYS A 209 -5.03 -16.07 -6.08
N GLU A 210 -3.79 -16.57 -6.07
CA GLU A 210 -2.79 -16.16 -5.09
C GLU A 210 -2.43 -14.67 -5.20
N VAL A 211 -2.25 -14.15 -6.42
CA VAL A 211 -2.03 -12.71 -6.65
C VAL A 211 -3.22 -11.90 -6.16
N TYR A 212 -4.44 -12.34 -6.43
CA TYR A 212 -5.66 -11.69 -5.95
C TYR A 212 -5.71 -11.64 -4.42
N LEU A 213 -5.46 -12.77 -3.75
CA LEU A 213 -5.44 -12.87 -2.29
C LEU A 213 -4.38 -11.96 -1.68
N ASN A 214 -3.19 -11.90 -2.29
CA ASN A 214 -2.11 -11.03 -1.83
C ASN A 214 -2.42 -9.55 -2.06
N LEU A 215 -3.10 -9.19 -3.16
CA LEU A 215 -3.54 -7.82 -3.43
C LEU A 215 -4.62 -7.40 -2.42
N LYS A 216 -5.63 -8.24 -2.19
CA LYS A 216 -6.69 -8.00 -1.19
C LYS A 216 -6.12 -7.89 0.22
N SER A 217 -5.18 -8.77 0.59
CA SER A 217 -4.48 -8.73 1.88
C SER A 217 -3.66 -7.45 2.05
N PHE A 218 -2.94 -7.03 1.01
CA PHE A 218 -2.19 -5.77 1.02
C PHE A 218 -3.13 -4.57 1.23
N THR A 219 -4.25 -4.51 0.50
CA THR A 219 -5.24 -3.45 0.65
C THR A 219 -5.81 -3.42 2.07
N ILE A 220 -6.14 -4.57 2.66
CA ILE A 220 -6.58 -4.66 4.06
C ILE A 220 -5.52 -4.07 4.99
N PHE A 221 -4.26 -4.51 4.89
CA PHE A 221 -3.22 -4.05 5.80
C PHE A 221 -3.03 -2.54 5.72
N VAL A 222 -2.99 -1.95 4.52
CA VAL A 222 -2.82 -0.50 4.39
C VAL A 222 -4.02 0.25 4.98
N PHE A 223 -5.24 -0.05 4.54
CA PHE A 223 -6.44 0.67 4.97
C PHE A 223 -6.68 0.56 6.48
N TRP A 224 -6.61 -0.66 7.01
CA TRP A 224 -6.90 -0.91 8.43
C TRP A 224 -5.80 -0.38 9.34
N THR A 225 -4.52 -0.44 8.93
CA THR A 225 -3.41 0.08 9.76
C THR A 225 -3.50 1.60 9.89
N LEU A 226 -3.65 2.32 8.76
CA LEU A 226 -3.74 3.79 8.81
C LEU A 226 -5.01 4.27 9.53
N SER A 227 -6.11 3.52 9.42
CA SER A 227 -7.33 3.81 10.16
C SER A 227 -7.17 3.57 11.66
N ASP A 228 -6.53 2.45 12.05
CA ASP A 228 -6.22 2.15 13.44
C ASP A 228 -5.31 3.23 14.05
N GLU A 229 -4.26 3.63 13.33
CA GLU A 229 -3.35 4.70 13.75
C GLU A 229 -4.09 6.02 13.98
N GLU A 230 -4.95 6.44 13.06
CA GLU A 230 -5.74 7.67 13.22
C GLU A 230 -6.71 7.61 14.41
N GLU A 231 -7.34 6.47 14.66
CA GLU A 231 -8.18 6.27 15.84
C GLU A 231 -7.36 6.35 17.14
N LEU A 232 -6.18 5.76 17.17
CA LEU A 232 -5.27 5.82 18.32
C LEU A 232 -4.80 7.25 18.57
N MET A 233 -4.52 8.03 17.52
CA MET A 233 -4.21 9.46 17.65
C MET A 233 -5.36 10.26 18.29
N ILE A 234 -6.60 9.98 17.90
CA ILE A 234 -7.80 10.61 18.48
C ILE A 234 -7.94 10.20 19.95
N GLN A 235 -7.78 8.91 20.25
CA GLN A 235 -7.89 8.38 21.61
C GLN A 235 -6.83 8.98 22.54
N ALA A 236 -5.59 9.12 22.06
CA ALA A 236 -4.51 9.77 22.78
C ALA A 236 -4.61 11.31 22.83
N LYS A 237 -5.65 11.89 22.21
CA LYS A 237 -5.90 13.34 22.15
C LYS A 237 -4.71 14.12 21.59
N ILE A 238 -4.07 13.59 20.55
CA ILE A 238 -3.00 14.30 19.85
C ILE A 238 -3.55 15.64 19.34
N PRO A 239 -2.80 16.75 19.49
CA PRO A 239 -3.29 18.06 19.05
C PRO A 239 -3.73 18.03 17.60
N LYS A 240 -4.92 18.61 17.34
CA LYS A 240 -5.60 18.54 16.04
C LYS A 240 -4.72 18.92 14.85
N MET A 241 -3.84 19.91 15.03
CA MET A 241 -2.91 20.35 13.97
C MET A 241 -1.94 19.23 13.55
N HIS A 242 -1.39 18.47 14.51
CA HIS A 242 -0.47 17.36 14.23
C HIS A 242 -1.22 16.16 13.65
N SER A 243 -2.38 15.81 14.20
CA SER A 243 -3.19 14.71 13.67
C SER A 243 -3.72 15.01 12.27
N GLN A 244 -4.00 16.28 11.94
CA GLN A 244 -4.39 16.71 10.59
C GLN A 244 -3.25 16.67 9.60
N ASP A 245 -2.05 17.13 9.95
CA ASP A 245 -0.86 17.02 9.08
C ASP A 245 -0.53 15.55 8.78
N HIS A 246 -0.59 14.70 9.81
CA HIS A 246 -0.35 13.28 9.67
C HIS A 246 -1.43 12.60 8.81
N GLY A 247 -2.71 12.89 9.09
CA GLY A 247 -3.82 12.42 8.25
C GLY A 247 -3.72 12.90 6.79
N PHE A 248 -3.21 14.11 6.54
CA PHE A 248 -2.98 14.59 5.17
C PHE A 248 -1.95 13.74 4.42
N LYS A 249 -0.90 13.26 5.10
CA LYS A 249 0.08 12.34 4.52
C LYS A 249 -0.57 10.99 4.19
N HIS A 250 -1.40 10.47 5.09
CA HIS A 250 -2.18 9.24 4.85
C HIS A 250 -3.09 9.37 3.63
N SER A 251 -3.93 10.40 3.59
CA SER A 251 -4.89 10.58 2.50
C SER A 251 -4.19 10.78 1.15
N THR A 252 -3.07 11.52 1.11
CA THR A 252 -2.27 11.72 -0.10
C THR A 252 -1.71 10.39 -0.63
N MET A 253 -1.05 9.62 0.24
CA MET A 253 -0.49 8.32 -0.12
C MET A 253 -1.57 7.33 -0.58
N MET A 254 -2.72 7.33 0.09
CA MET A 254 -3.85 6.46 -0.22
C MET A 254 -4.50 6.80 -1.56
N ARG A 255 -4.64 8.08 -1.90
CA ARG A 255 -5.20 8.51 -3.20
C ARG A 255 -4.43 7.93 -4.38
N GLU A 256 -3.10 7.98 -4.31
CA GLU A 256 -2.24 7.38 -5.33
C GLU A 256 -2.31 5.85 -5.32
N LEU A 257 -2.25 5.22 -4.14
CA LEU A 257 -2.29 3.76 -4.03
C LEU A 257 -3.62 3.17 -4.54
N MET A 258 -4.76 3.82 -4.26
CA MET A 258 -6.06 3.35 -4.72
C MET A 258 -6.11 3.19 -6.24
N GLU A 259 -5.52 4.11 -6.99
CA GLU A 259 -5.47 4.02 -8.45
C GLU A 259 -4.65 2.81 -8.91
N TYR A 260 -3.47 2.60 -8.33
CA TYR A 260 -2.63 1.44 -8.69
C TYR A 260 -3.25 0.10 -8.27
N ILE A 261 -3.86 0.03 -7.08
CA ILE A 261 -4.55 -1.18 -6.60
C ILE A 261 -5.73 -1.51 -7.52
N MET A 262 -6.54 -0.51 -7.87
CA MET A 262 -7.69 -0.69 -8.75
C MET A 262 -7.25 -1.20 -10.13
N LYS A 263 -6.25 -0.55 -10.75
CA LYS A 263 -5.71 -0.97 -12.06
C LYS A 263 -5.07 -2.36 -12.01
N ALA A 264 -4.41 -2.72 -10.91
CA ALA A 264 -3.87 -4.06 -10.70
C ALA A 264 -4.99 -5.11 -10.58
N ALA A 265 -6.05 -4.82 -9.82
CA ALA A 265 -7.18 -5.73 -9.67
C ALA A 265 -7.96 -5.91 -10.98
N GLU A 266 -8.22 -4.81 -11.70
CA GLU A 266 -8.87 -4.82 -13.00
C GLU A 266 -8.05 -5.60 -14.03
N SER A 267 -6.74 -5.34 -14.11
CA SER A 267 -5.85 -6.04 -15.05
C SER A 267 -5.66 -7.51 -14.73
N LEU A 268 -5.82 -7.93 -13.47
CA LEU A 268 -5.81 -9.34 -13.08
C LEU A 268 -7.05 -10.07 -13.58
N GLY A 269 -8.21 -9.39 -13.66
CA GLY A 269 -9.47 -9.95 -14.14
C GLY A 269 -10.10 -11.01 -13.23
N TRP A 270 -9.52 -11.29 -12.06
CA TRP A 270 -10.04 -12.28 -11.12
C TRP A 270 -11.34 -11.78 -10.48
N LYS A 271 -12.34 -12.67 -10.39
CA LYS A 271 -13.60 -12.43 -9.69
C LYS A 271 -13.86 -13.59 -8.73
N GLU A 272 -14.26 -13.28 -7.50
CA GLU A 272 -14.75 -14.28 -6.55
C GLU A 272 -16.02 -14.94 -7.14
N SER A 273 -16.05 -16.28 -7.21
CA SER A 273 -17.16 -17.03 -7.81
C SER A 273 -18.09 -17.61 -6.74
N ASN A 274 -19.41 -17.55 -6.99
CA ASN A 274 -20.44 -18.20 -6.19
C ASN A 274 -20.58 -19.69 -6.58
N ASP A 275 -19.48 -20.45 -6.61
CA ASP A 275 -19.58 -21.88 -6.92
C ASP A 275 -20.04 -22.66 -5.67
N ASN A 276 -21.35 -22.65 -5.43
CA ASN A 276 -22.02 -23.51 -4.45
C ASN A 276 -22.20 -24.96 -4.93
N ASN A 277 -21.49 -25.38 -5.98
CA ASN A 277 -21.71 -26.67 -6.62
C ASN A 277 -20.78 -27.75 -6.02
N GLU A 278 -20.96 -28.04 -4.72
CA GLU A 278 -20.70 -29.37 -4.20
C GLU A 278 -22.00 -30.18 -4.30
N GLU A 279 -22.21 -30.85 -5.44
CA GLU A 279 -23.23 -31.87 -5.53
C GLU A 279 -22.59 -33.24 -5.84
N VAL A 280 -22.80 -34.15 -4.89
CA VAL A 280 -22.30 -35.53 -4.87
C VAL A 280 -23.02 -36.36 -5.94
N LEU A 281 -22.24 -37.17 -6.63
CA LEU A 281 -22.58 -37.99 -7.80
C LEU A 281 -23.53 -39.16 -7.52
N SER A 282 -24.38 -39.48 -8.52
CA SER A 282 -24.78 -40.87 -8.84
C SER A 282 -24.92 -41.11 -10.35
N ASP A 283 -24.36 -42.23 -10.82
CA ASP A 283 -24.50 -42.93 -12.12
C ASP A 283 -24.20 -42.18 -13.43
N LEU A 284 -23.93 -42.92 -14.52
CA LEU A 284 -23.35 -42.55 -15.84
C LEU A 284 -23.58 -41.11 -16.39
N SER A 285 -24.66 -40.43 -15.99
CA SER A 285 -24.84 -38.97 -16.04
C SER A 285 -23.61 -38.21 -15.51
N GLY A 286 -22.98 -38.73 -14.45
CA GLY A 286 -21.83 -38.17 -13.77
C GLY A 286 -20.57 -38.07 -14.63
N ILE A 287 -20.35 -38.97 -15.61
CA ILE A 287 -19.17 -38.86 -16.50
C ILE A 287 -19.38 -37.72 -17.50
N TYR A 288 -20.57 -37.63 -18.11
CA TYR A 288 -20.91 -36.51 -19.00
C TYR A 288 -20.91 -35.18 -18.25
N GLN A 289 -21.42 -35.16 -17.03
CA GLN A 289 -21.39 -33.98 -16.16
C GLN A 289 -19.97 -33.63 -15.74
N GLN A 290 -19.11 -34.60 -15.43
CA GLN A 290 -17.68 -34.37 -15.17
C GLN A 290 -16.95 -33.83 -16.40
N ILE A 291 -17.24 -34.35 -17.60
CA ILE A 291 -16.63 -33.86 -18.85
C ILE A 291 -17.11 -32.45 -19.15
N ASN A 292 -18.41 -32.17 -19.03
CA ASN A 292 -18.96 -30.82 -19.21
C ASN A 292 -18.40 -29.84 -18.17
N ASN A 293 -18.29 -30.25 -16.91
CA ASN A 293 -17.67 -29.45 -15.85
C ASN A 293 -16.19 -29.18 -16.14
N LYS A 294 -15.44 -30.18 -16.63
CA LYS A 294 -14.04 -29.99 -17.06
C LYS A 294 -13.94 -29.04 -18.26
N LEU A 295 -14.79 -29.18 -19.27
CA LEU A 295 -14.82 -28.30 -20.44
C LEU A 295 -15.18 -26.87 -20.06
N GLN A 296 -16.18 -26.69 -19.20
CA GLN A 296 -16.58 -25.37 -18.70
C GLN A 296 -15.44 -24.71 -17.94
N ARG A 297 -14.76 -25.45 -17.03
CA ARG A 297 -13.57 -24.94 -16.33
C ARG A 297 -12.46 -24.49 -17.27
N ILE A 298 -12.20 -25.24 -18.34
CA ILE A 298 -11.20 -24.88 -19.36
C ILE A 298 -11.63 -23.60 -20.10
N LEU A 299 -12.91 -23.46 -20.43
CA LEU A 299 -13.45 -22.29 -21.12
C LEU A 299 -13.33 -21.03 -20.24
N ASP A 300 -13.73 -21.13 -18.98
CA ASP A 300 -13.65 -20.04 -17.99
C ASP A 300 -12.20 -19.59 -17.76
N GLU A 301 -11.27 -20.55 -17.71
CA GLU A 301 -9.82 -20.27 -17.61
C GLU A 301 -9.27 -19.55 -18.84
N GLN A 302 -9.67 -19.96 -20.04
CA GLN A 302 -9.27 -19.25 -21.25
C GLN A 302 -9.82 -17.83 -21.28
N GLN A 303 -11.03 -17.61 -20.76
CA GLN A 303 -11.63 -16.29 -20.65
C GLN A 303 -10.88 -15.41 -19.63
N LEU A 304 -10.51 -15.97 -18.47
CA LEU A 304 -9.68 -15.28 -17.47
C LEU A 304 -8.32 -14.88 -18.05
N LEU A 305 -7.65 -15.77 -18.78
CA LEU A 305 -6.38 -15.47 -19.42
C LEU A 305 -6.47 -14.39 -20.51
N LYS A 306 -7.62 -14.27 -21.18
CA LYS A 306 -7.88 -13.18 -22.14
C LYS A 306 -8.10 -11.84 -21.45
N GLN A 307 -8.64 -11.84 -20.24
CA GLN A 307 -8.86 -10.62 -19.45
C GLN A 307 -7.56 -10.10 -18.81
N LEU A 308 -6.60 -11.00 -18.55
CA LEU A 308 -5.34 -10.66 -17.92
C LEU A 308 -4.48 -9.74 -18.79
N LYS A 309 -4.28 -8.49 -18.35
CA LYS A 309 -3.38 -7.51 -18.98
C LYS A 309 -2.02 -7.51 -18.27
N SER A 310 -1.15 -8.45 -18.64
CA SER A 310 0.15 -8.71 -17.98
C SER A 310 1.05 -7.47 -17.83
N SER A 311 1.13 -6.60 -18.85
CA SER A 311 1.93 -5.36 -18.83
C SER A 311 1.39 -4.35 -17.81
N VAL A 312 0.07 -4.16 -17.80
CA VAL A 312 -0.64 -3.26 -16.88
C VAL A 312 -0.51 -3.76 -15.44
N LEU A 313 -0.70 -5.06 -15.22
CA LEU A 313 -0.54 -5.67 -13.90
C LEU A 313 0.88 -5.46 -13.36
N HIS A 314 1.89 -5.76 -14.18
CA HIS A 314 3.30 -5.54 -13.82
C HIS A 314 3.57 -4.09 -13.43
N LYS A 315 3.19 -3.13 -14.30
CA LYS A 315 3.41 -1.69 -14.06
C LYS A 315 2.80 -1.24 -12.75
N ASN A 316 1.54 -1.60 -12.48
CA ASN A 316 0.84 -1.13 -11.28
C ASN A 316 1.34 -1.81 -10.00
N VAL A 317 1.68 -3.11 -10.02
CA VAL A 317 2.29 -3.78 -8.85
C VAL A 317 3.67 -3.20 -8.55
N GLN A 318 4.44 -2.85 -9.59
CA GLN A 318 5.73 -2.16 -9.41
C GLN A 318 5.54 -0.75 -8.83
N SER A 319 4.54 0.01 -9.28
CA SER A 319 4.20 1.32 -8.71
C SER A 319 3.78 1.22 -7.24
N ILE A 320 2.98 0.21 -6.87
CA ILE A 320 2.65 -0.08 -5.46
C ILE A 320 3.93 -0.31 -4.65
N ALA A 321 4.81 -1.20 -5.14
CA ALA A 321 6.06 -1.53 -4.46
C ALA A 321 6.97 -0.31 -4.25
N HIS A 322 7.07 0.56 -5.27
CA HIS A 322 7.86 1.79 -5.18
C HIS A 322 7.25 2.78 -4.18
N LYS A 323 5.92 2.99 -4.24
CA LYS A 323 5.24 3.92 -3.33
C LYS A 323 5.34 3.48 -1.88
N ILE A 324 5.19 2.19 -1.59
CA ILE A 324 5.38 1.64 -0.25
C ILE A 324 6.83 1.78 0.21
N SER A 325 7.81 1.59 -0.68
CA SER A 325 9.23 1.76 -0.33
C SER A 325 9.53 3.21 0.07
N SER A 326 9.09 4.19 -0.73
CA SER A 326 9.26 5.62 -0.40
C SER A 326 8.51 5.99 0.88
N TRP A 327 7.24 5.63 0.99
CA TRP A 327 6.45 5.86 2.20
C TRP A 327 7.12 5.28 3.46
N SER A 328 7.69 4.07 3.36
CA SER A 328 8.34 3.44 4.51
C SER A 328 9.57 4.18 5.01
N VAL A 329 10.31 4.85 4.12
CA VAL A 329 11.49 5.64 4.49
C VAL A 329 11.06 6.98 5.08
N ASP A 330 10.12 7.66 4.41
CA ASP A 330 9.79 9.05 4.73
C ASP A 330 8.80 9.17 5.90
N HIS A 331 7.80 8.28 5.94
CA HIS A 331 6.68 8.37 6.90
C HIS A 331 6.98 7.60 8.18
N LEU A 332 7.37 6.32 8.08
CA LEU A 332 7.63 5.50 9.27
C LEU A 332 8.82 6.03 10.08
N GLY A 333 9.92 6.38 9.39
CA GLY A 333 11.14 6.87 10.03
C GLY A 333 11.04 8.28 10.62
N GLY A 334 10.00 9.03 10.24
CA GLY A 334 9.76 10.42 10.64
C GLY A 334 8.45 10.60 11.39
N ALA A 335 7.35 10.71 10.64
CA ALA A 335 6.04 11.07 11.17
C ALA A 335 5.50 10.06 12.21
N ASP A 336 5.58 8.76 11.94
CA ASP A 336 5.01 7.74 12.83
C ASP A 336 5.85 7.58 14.08
N ARG A 337 7.16 7.75 13.97
CA ARG A 337 8.07 7.68 15.10
C ARG A 337 7.75 8.74 16.15
N ASP A 338 7.50 9.96 15.73
CA ASP A 338 7.14 11.07 16.63
C ASP A 338 5.81 10.81 17.34
N ILE A 339 4.83 10.27 16.60
CA ILE A 339 3.50 9.97 17.13
C ILE A 339 3.52 8.74 18.03
N GLY A 340 4.27 7.70 17.69
CA GLY A 340 4.36 6.47 18.49
C GLY A 340 4.95 6.68 19.87
N LEU A 341 5.88 7.64 20.05
CA LEU A 341 6.34 8.05 21.38
C LEU A 341 5.21 8.65 22.23
N VAL A 342 4.34 9.46 21.62
CA VAL A 342 3.16 10.00 22.31
C VAL A 342 2.17 8.87 22.61
N LEU A 343 1.81 8.06 21.61
CA LEU A 343 0.85 6.96 21.76
C LEU A 343 1.28 5.96 22.83
N SER A 344 2.54 5.55 22.85
CA SER A 344 3.07 4.59 23.83
C SER A 344 3.06 5.12 25.27
N SER A 345 3.11 6.45 25.46
CA SER A 345 3.03 7.09 26.78
C SER A 345 1.59 7.29 27.28
N TYR A 346 0.61 7.47 26.38
CA TYR A 346 -0.78 7.75 26.72
C TYR A 346 -1.67 6.51 26.75
N LEU A 347 -1.42 5.52 25.90
CA LEU A 347 -2.28 4.34 25.77
C LEU A 347 -1.94 3.26 26.80
N PRO A 348 -2.93 2.53 27.35
CA PRO A 348 -2.70 1.36 28.19
C PRO A 348 -1.85 0.28 27.48
N ARG A 349 -0.98 -0.43 28.22
CA ARG A 349 -0.05 -1.42 27.65
C ARG A 349 -0.73 -2.58 26.94
N ASP A 350 -1.91 -2.98 27.40
CA ASP A 350 -2.74 -3.99 26.75
C ASP A 350 -3.14 -3.55 25.33
N GLN A 351 -3.47 -2.27 25.13
CA GLN A 351 -3.86 -1.73 23.83
C GLN A 351 -2.69 -1.51 22.85
N GLN A 352 -1.45 -1.68 23.32
CA GLN A 352 -0.22 -1.56 22.52
C GLN A 352 0.27 -2.89 21.96
N SER A 353 -0.42 -4.00 22.28
CA SER A 353 -0.06 -5.34 21.81
C SER A 353 -0.43 -5.59 20.35
N GLU A 354 0.35 -6.41 19.65
CA GLU A 354 0.03 -6.94 18.32
C GLU A 354 -1.33 -7.67 18.30
N ALA A 355 -1.70 -8.33 19.41
CA ALA A 355 -2.96 -9.05 19.52
C ALA A 355 -4.19 -8.17 19.31
N ASP A 356 -4.05 -6.85 19.44
CA ASP A 356 -5.12 -5.87 19.27
C ASP A 356 -5.05 -5.10 17.95
N ALA A 357 -4.05 -5.37 17.10
CA ALA A 357 -3.96 -4.83 15.75
C ALA A 357 -5.11 -5.39 14.87
N PRO A 358 -6.11 -4.56 14.48
CA PRO A 358 -7.33 -5.05 13.83
C PRO A 358 -7.08 -5.67 12.46
N ALA A 359 -6.08 -5.16 11.74
CA ALA A 359 -5.71 -5.62 10.39
C ALA A 359 -5.38 -7.12 10.35
N PHE A 360 -4.74 -7.66 11.41
CA PHE A 360 -4.38 -9.08 11.46
C PHE A 360 -5.59 -9.99 11.67
N LYS A 361 -6.50 -9.61 12.58
CA LYS A 361 -7.74 -10.37 12.85
C LYS A 361 -8.54 -10.53 11.56
N VAL A 362 -8.70 -9.40 10.87
CA VAL A 362 -9.42 -9.30 9.60
C VAL A 362 -8.75 -10.10 8.50
N GLN A 363 -7.44 -9.93 8.31
CA GLN A 363 -6.72 -10.63 7.24
C GLN A 363 -6.78 -12.15 7.43
N LYS A 364 -6.64 -12.63 8.66
CA LYS A 364 -6.71 -14.06 8.96
C LYS A 364 -8.09 -14.63 8.62
N GLU A 365 -9.14 -13.89 8.95
CA GLU A 365 -10.52 -14.25 8.61
C GLU A 365 -10.72 -14.29 7.09
N VAL A 366 -10.29 -13.25 6.38
CA VAL A 366 -10.39 -13.15 4.91
C VAL A 366 -9.69 -14.31 4.23
N ILE A 367 -8.46 -14.64 4.62
CA ILE A 367 -7.71 -15.76 4.05
C ILE A 367 -8.43 -17.08 4.31
N LEU A 368 -8.84 -17.33 5.55
CA LEU A 368 -9.53 -18.56 5.92
C LEU A 368 -10.82 -18.75 5.11
N GLN A 369 -11.60 -17.70 4.97
CA GLN A 369 -12.87 -17.74 4.24
C GLN A 369 -12.63 -17.89 2.74
N LEU A 370 -11.72 -17.13 2.11
CA LEU A 370 -11.45 -17.27 0.67
C LEU A 370 -10.81 -18.62 0.29
N HIS A 371 -10.13 -19.29 1.22
CA HIS A 371 -9.70 -20.67 1.01
C HIS A 371 -10.86 -21.67 1.11
N THR A 372 -11.85 -21.40 1.96
CA THR A 372 -12.97 -22.32 2.24
C THR A 372 -14.13 -22.15 1.25
N THR A 373 -14.58 -20.92 1.02
CA THR A 373 -15.79 -20.58 0.27
C THR A 373 -15.51 -19.93 -1.08
N ASN A 374 -14.25 -19.56 -1.36
CA ASN A 374 -13.84 -18.79 -2.54
C ASN A 374 -14.54 -17.41 -2.68
N GLN A 375 -15.25 -16.97 -1.65
CA GLN A 375 -15.98 -15.71 -1.61
C GLN A 375 -16.01 -15.16 -0.18
N TYR A 376 -15.63 -13.90 -0.02
CA TYR A 376 -15.73 -13.25 1.28
C TYR A 376 -15.79 -11.74 1.13
N GLN A 377 -16.94 -11.18 1.47
CA GLN A 377 -17.16 -9.73 1.49
C GLN A 377 -16.91 -9.19 2.89
N ILE A 378 -16.14 -8.13 3.00
CA ILE A 378 -15.80 -7.51 4.28
C ILE A 378 -15.84 -5.98 4.18
N PRO A 379 -16.27 -5.26 5.24
CA PRO A 379 -16.10 -3.82 5.30
C PRO A 379 -14.63 -3.43 5.24
N LEU A 380 -14.30 -2.54 4.32
CA LEU A 380 -13.01 -1.89 4.29
C LEU A 380 -13.04 -0.71 5.26
N LYS A 381 -12.21 -0.75 6.30
CA LYS A 381 -12.10 0.35 7.25
C LYS A 381 -11.33 1.51 6.62
N ILE A 382 -11.96 2.68 6.51
CA ILE A 382 -11.40 3.85 5.82
C ILE A 382 -10.74 4.76 6.86
N PRO A 383 -9.48 5.20 6.67
CA PRO A 383 -8.88 6.23 7.52
C PRO A 383 -9.73 7.51 7.49
N LEU A 384 -9.92 8.15 8.63
CA LEU A 384 -10.76 9.34 8.77
C LEU A 384 -10.27 10.47 7.86
N SER A 385 -8.96 10.60 7.67
CA SER A 385 -8.36 11.58 6.76
C SER A 385 -8.80 11.38 5.30
N LEU A 386 -8.84 10.13 4.84
CA LEU A 386 -9.29 9.78 3.50
C LEU A 386 -10.82 9.91 3.39
N GLU A 387 -11.56 9.50 4.43
CA GLU A 387 -13.01 9.65 4.47
C GLU A 387 -13.42 11.12 4.36
N ASN A 388 -12.78 12.01 5.12
CA ASN A 388 -13.01 13.45 5.05
C ASN A 388 -12.68 14.02 3.67
N HIS A 389 -11.60 13.55 3.04
CA HIS A 389 -11.24 13.97 1.68
C HIS A 389 -12.29 13.50 0.66
N LEU A 390 -12.71 12.25 0.73
CA LEU A 390 -13.72 11.69 -0.18
C LEU A 390 -15.09 12.32 0.06
N ASN A 391 -15.47 12.67 1.28
CA ASN A 391 -16.78 13.27 1.57
C ASN A 391 -16.80 14.80 1.46
N GLY A 392 -15.64 15.45 1.35
CA GLY A 392 -15.55 16.90 1.26
C GLY A 392 -16.14 17.49 -0.03
N ASP A 393 -16.53 18.75 0.02
CA ASP A 393 -17.13 19.48 -1.11
C ASP A 393 -16.20 19.60 -2.33
N ASN A 394 -14.89 19.48 -2.10
CA ASN A 394 -13.84 19.52 -3.13
C ASN A 394 -13.36 18.13 -3.58
N ALA A 395 -14.02 17.05 -3.13
CA ALA A 395 -13.63 15.69 -3.48
C ALA A 395 -13.68 15.49 -5.00
N ASN A 396 -12.55 15.07 -5.59
CA ASN A 396 -12.49 14.78 -7.01
C ASN A 396 -13.40 13.59 -7.33
N MET A 397 -14.41 13.79 -8.18
CA MET A 397 -15.37 12.74 -8.58
C MET A 397 -14.67 11.49 -9.13
N ARG A 398 -13.51 11.67 -9.80
CA ARG A 398 -12.69 10.56 -10.29
C ARG A 398 -12.17 9.68 -9.15
N GLU A 399 -11.78 10.27 -8.01
CA GLU A 399 -11.23 9.51 -6.88
C GLU A 399 -12.31 8.71 -6.15
N LYS A 400 -13.52 9.27 -6.04
CA LYS A 400 -14.69 8.53 -5.56
C LYS A 400 -14.99 7.33 -6.45
N GLU A 401 -14.96 7.52 -7.77
CA GLU A 401 -15.20 6.44 -8.72
C GLU A 401 -14.13 5.35 -8.62
N ILE A 402 -12.85 5.74 -8.54
CA ILE A 402 -11.73 4.81 -8.33
C ILE A 402 -11.93 4.01 -7.04
N PHE A 403 -12.31 4.67 -5.95
CA PHE A 403 -12.54 4.01 -4.66
C PHE A 403 -13.69 2.99 -4.74
N MET A 404 -14.80 3.36 -5.37
CA MET A 404 -15.94 2.45 -5.55
C MET A 404 -15.59 1.25 -6.45
N LYS A 405 -14.83 1.48 -7.53
CA LYS A 405 -14.32 0.41 -8.39
C LYS A 405 -13.38 -0.53 -7.63
N LEU A 406 -12.47 0.02 -6.82
CA LEU A 406 -11.58 -0.77 -5.96
C LEU A 406 -12.38 -1.68 -5.03
N LYS A 407 -13.39 -1.13 -4.34
CA LYS A 407 -14.29 -1.91 -3.48
C LYS A 407 -14.95 -3.04 -4.26
N GLN A 408 -15.44 -2.76 -5.47
CA GLN A 408 -16.09 -3.75 -6.31
C GLN A 408 -15.13 -4.87 -6.75
N PHE A 409 -13.96 -4.54 -7.27
CA PHE A 409 -13.00 -5.53 -7.78
C PHE A 409 -12.42 -6.42 -6.67
N LEU A 410 -12.22 -5.87 -5.47
CA LEU A 410 -11.69 -6.62 -4.33
C LEU A 410 -12.79 -7.15 -3.38
N ASN A 411 -14.06 -7.05 -3.79
CA ASN A 411 -15.23 -7.50 -3.04
C ASN A 411 -15.25 -7.00 -1.57
N PHE A 412 -15.14 -5.69 -1.39
CA PHE A 412 -15.34 -5.00 -0.11
C PHE A 412 -16.76 -4.41 -0.03
N THR A 413 -17.39 -4.39 1.16
CA THR A 413 -18.62 -3.61 1.41
C THR A 413 -18.29 -2.15 1.69
#